data_AF-A0A529FIV8-F1
#
_entry.id   AF-A0A529FIV8-F1
#
_cell.length_a   1.000
_cell.length_b   1.000
_cell.length_c   1.000
_cell.angle_alpha   90.00
_cell.angle_beta   90.00
_cell.angle_gamma   90.00
#
_symmetry.space_group_name_H-M   'P 1'
#
loop_
_entity.id
_entity.type
_entity.pdbx_description
1 polymer ?
#
loop_
_entity_poly.entity_id
_entity_poly.type
_entity_poly.pdbx_seq_one_letter_code
_entity_poly.pdbx_strand_id
1 'polypeptide(L)'
;SGALHGLMRVRGFTQDDAHIFCTEEQLAAECLRINDLILSTYADFGFDEISVKLSTRPDKRVGTDEAWDHAEEIMSGVLETIRTRSGNRIKTSINPGEGAFYGPKFEYVLKDAIGREWQCGTTQVDFNLPERFGAFYIGSDSEKKQPVMVHRAICGSMERFLGILIENYSGHFPLWFAPLQVVVATITSDADD
;
A
#
# COMPACT_ATOMS: atom_id res chain seq x y z
N SER A 1 -17.55 -23.15 3.81
CA SER A 1 -16.81 -21.88 3.68
C SER A 1 -16.96 -21.33 2.27
N GLY A 2 -17.88 -20.37 2.05
CA GLY A 2 -18.19 -19.76 0.75
C GLY A 2 -17.59 -18.37 0.54
N ALA A 3 -16.45 -18.06 1.18
CA ALA A 3 -15.91 -16.70 1.23
C ALA A 3 -15.01 -16.33 0.03
N LEU A 4 -14.89 -17.20 -0.98
CA LEU A 4 -14.16 -16.92 -2.22
C LEU A 4 -15.08 -16.17 -3.18
N HIS A 5 -14.56 -15.16 -3.88
CA HIS A 5 -15.37 -14.33 -4.76
C HIS A 5 -14.52 -13.71 -5.86
N GLY A 6 -14.75 -14.13 -7.12
CA GLY A 6 -14.09 -13.59 -8.31
C GLY A 6 -12.58 -13.42 -8.13
N LEU A 7 -12.08 -12.23 -8.47
CA LEU A 7 -10.70 -11.81 -8.20
C LEU A 7 -10.54 -11.14 -6.83
N MET A 8 -11.63 -10.83 -6.14
CA MET A 8 -11.60 -10.05 -4.89
C MET A 8 -11.13 -10.88 -3.70
N ARG A 9 -11.42 -12.19 -3.69
CA ARG A 9 -11.04 -13.11 -2.61
C ARG A 9 -10.68 -14.48 -3.20
N VAL A 10 -9.39 -14.75 -3.28
CA VAL A 10 -8.80 -15.95 -3.88
C VAL A 10 -7.87 -16.67 -2.89
N ARG A 11 -7.52 -17.93 -3.16
CA ARG A 11 -6.58 -18.71 -2.30
C ARG A 11 -5.12 -18.48 -2.65
N GLY A 12 -4.82 -18.31 -3.94
CA GLY A 12 -3.50 -17.92 -4.43
C GLY A 12 -3.61 -16.51 -4.99
N PHE A 13 -2.76 -15.62 -4.52
CA PHE A 13 -2.66 -14.25 -4.99
C PHE A 13 -1.19 -13.82 -4.98
N THR A 14 -0.87 -12.89 -5.87
CA THR A 14 0.46 -12.27 -5.94
C THR A 14 0.35 -10.85 -5.41
N GLN A 15 1.28 -10.46 -4.55
CA GLN A 15 1.40 -9.08 -4.11
C GLN A 15 2.60 -8.42 -4.76
N ASP A 16 2.50 -7.13 -5.02
CA ASP A 16 3.62 -6.26 -5.37
C ASP A 16 4.46 -5.90 -4.11
N ASP A 17 4.74 -6.94 -3.33
CA ASP A 17 5.31 -6.86 -1.99
C ASP A 17 6.78 -6.43 -2.03
N ALA A 18 7.18 -5.66 -1.02
CA ALA A 18 8.59 -5.39 -0.75
C ALA A 18 8.83 -5.07 0.72
N HIS A 19 10.07 -5.32 1.12
CA HIS A 19 10.57 -5.07 2.47
C HIS A 19 11.75 -4.12 2.40
N ILE A 20 11.66 -3.00 3.12
CA ILE A 20 12.72 -2.01 3.22
C ILE A 20 13.36 -2.14 4.60
N PHE A 21 14.67 -2.29 4.64
CA PHE A 21 15.45 -2.19 5.87
C PHE A 21 16.08 -0.80 5.91
N CYS A 22 15.79 -0.04 6.96
CA CYS A 22 16.30 1.32 7.12
C CYS A 22 16.72 1.58 8.57
N THR A 23 17.48 2.65 8.79
CA THR A 23 17.74 3.13 10.15
C THR A 23 16.49 3.80 10.72
N GLU A 24 16.43 3.94 12.04
CA GLU A 24 15.31 4.59 12.71
C GLU A 24 15.12 6.05 12.25
N GLU A 25 16.23 6.77 12.03
CA GLU A 25 16.22 8.15 11.55
C GLU A 25 15.71 8.28 10.10
N GLN A 26 15.78 7.19 9.32
CA GLN A 26 15.31 7.15 7.94
C GLN A 26 13.82 6.81 7.82
N LEU A 27 13.22 6.22 8.86
CA LEU A 27 11.87 5.64 8.80
C LEU A 27 10.81 6.62 8.28
N ALA A 28 10.77 7.84 8.84
CA ALA A 28 9.79 8.84 8.43
C ALA A 28 9.94 9.24 6.95
N ALA A 29 11.18 9.39 6.49
CA ALA A 29 11.48 9.74 5.10
C ALA A 29 11.11 8.60 4.14
N GLU A 30 11.40 7.35 4.50
CA GLU A 30 11.02 6.19 3.70
C GLU A 30 9.50 6.01 3.61
N CYS A 31 8.77 6.18 4.72
CA CYS A 31 7.30 6.17 4.70
C CYS A 31 6.71 7.24 3.76
N LEU A 32 7.29 8.45 3.71
CA LEU A 32 6.87 9.51 2.79
C LEU A 32 7.18 9.17 1.32
N ARG A 33 8.33 8.54 1.04
CA ARG A 33 8.67 8.10 -0.32
C ARG A 33 7.73 6.99 -0.80
N ILE A 34 7.39 6.05 0.07
CA ILE A 34 6.41 5.00 -0.21
C ILE A 34 5.04 5.63 -0.48
N ASN A 35 4.63 6.61 0.34
CA ASN A 35 3.41 7.37 0.10
C ASN A 35 3.38 7.99 -1.31
N ASP A 36 4.43 8.70 -1.70
CA ASP A 36 4.49 9.38 -2.99
C ASP A 36 4.44 8.39 -4.17
N LEU A 37 5.08 7.23 -4.01
CA LEU A 37 5.00 6.14 -4.99
C LEU A 37 3.58 5.56 -5.11
N ILE A 38 2.91 5.33 -3.98
CA ILE A 38 1.53 4.81 -3.98
C ILE A 38 0.59 5.80 -4.66
N LEU A 39 0.66 7.09 -4.29
CA LEU A 39 -0.22 8.12 -4.82
C LEU A 39 0.00 8.37 -6.32
N SER A 40 1.26 8.38 -6.78
CA SER A 40 1.55 8.52 -8.22
C SER A 40 1.04 7.32 -9.02
N THR A 41 1.24 6.10 -8.51
CA THR A 41 0.72 4.88 -9.15
C THR A 41 -0.81 4.93 -9.25
N TYR A 42 -1.50 5.34 -8.19
CA TYR A 42 -2.96 5.47 -8.21
C TYR A 42 -3.46 6.51 -9.20
N ALA A 43 -2.75 7.64 -9.31
CA ALA A 43 -3.07 8.67 -10.30
C ALA A 43 -2.92 8.15 -11.73
N ASP A 44 -1.89 7.33 -12.02
CA ASP A 44 -1.71 6.72 -13.35
C ASP A 44 -2.89 5.80 -13.74
N PHE A 45 -3.50 5.14 -12.75
CA PHE A 45 -4.73 4.34 -12.89
C PHE A 45 -6.04 5.15 -12.73
N GLY A 46 -5.97 6.48 -12.69
CA GLY A 46 -7.13 7.36 -12.66
C GLY A 46 -7.89 7.42 -11.33
N PHE A 47 -7.24 7.09 -10.21
CA PHE A 47 -7.84 7.22 -8.87
C PHE A 47 -7.41 8.53 -8.20
N ASP A 48 -8.26 9.55 -8.28
CA ASP A 48 -7.99 10.88 -7.71
C ASP A 48 -8.50 11.04 -6.25
N GLU A 49 -9.50 10.24 -5.86
CA GLU A 49 -10.11 10.29 -4.51
C GLU A 49 -9.48 9.23 -3.60
N ILE A 50 -8.43 9.61 -2.85
CA ILE A 50 -7.71 8.74 -1.92
C ILE A 50 -7.84 9.24 -0.48
N SER A 51 -7.95 8.29 0.46
CA SER A 51 -7.76 8.53 1.88
C SER A 51 -6.68 7.63 2.47
N VAL A 52 -5.97 8.15 3.48
CA VAL A 52 -4.90 7.43 4.18
C VAL A 52 -5.28 7.30 5.65
N LYS A 53 -5.35 6.07 6.14
CA LYS A 53 -5.76 5.77 7.52
C LYS A 53 -4.57 5.20 8.28
N LEU A 54 -4.23 5.77 9.44
CA LEU A 54 -3.26 5.17 10.35
C LEU A 54 -3.96 4.21 11.29
N SER A 55 -3.66 2.92 11.16
CA SER A 55 -4.16 1.88 12.04
C SER A 55 -3.18 1.64 13.18
N THR A 56 -3.64 1.84 14.42
CA THR A 56 -2.82 1.78 15.64
C THR A 56 -2.94 0.43 16.34
N ARG A 57 -2.16 0.23 17.41
CA ARG A 57 -1.96 -1.06 18.07
C ARG A 57 -3.25 -1.83 18.39
N PRO A 58 -3.33 -3.12 18.02
CA PRO A 58 -4.43 -3.98 18.42
C PRO A 58 -4.27 -4.49 19.86
N ASP A 59 -5.34 -5.08 20.40
CA ASP A 59 -5.32 -5.74 21.72
C ASP A 59 -4.28 -6.86 21.78
N LYS A 60 -4.19 -7.66 20.71
CA LYS A 60 -3.23 -8.77 20.57
C LYS A 60 -2.05 -8.35 19.72
N ARG A 61 -0.94 -8.01 20.39
CA ARG A 61 0.28 -7.51 19.76
C ARG A 61 1.55 -8.13 20.36
N VAL A 62 2.64 -8.03 19.60
CA VAL A 62 4.00 -8.35 20.04
C VAL A 62 4.83 -7.07 20.15
N GLY A 63 5.97 -7.13 20.84
CA GLY A 63 6.80 -5.95 21.14
C GLY A 63 6.39 -5.25 22.45
N THR A 64 7.20 -4.29 22.87
CA THR A 64 6.96 -3.50 24.09
C THR A 64 6.04 -2.31 23.80
N ASP A 65 5.36 -1.79 24.81
CA ASP A 65 4.50 -0.61 24.63
C ASP A 65 5.32 0.63 24.23
N GLU A 66 6.57 0.75 24.68
CA GLU A 66 7.46 1.85 24.29
C GLU A 66 7.82 1.80 22.80
N ALA A 67 8.07 0.61 22.24
CA ALA A 67 8.34 0.46 20.81
C ALA A 67 7.11 0.82 19.97
N TRP A 68 5.92 0.47 20.46
CA TRP A 68 4.66 0.87 19.84
C TRP A 68 4.38 2.36 19.94
N ASP A 69 4.62 2.97 21.10
CA ASP A 69 4.47 4.43 21.32
C ASP A 69 5.34 5.19 20.33
N HIS A 70 6.59 4.77 20.21
CA HIS A 70 7.56 5.35 19.29
C HIS A 70 7.15 5.19 17.82
N ALA A 71 6.72 3.99 17.41
CA ALA A 71 6.25 3.73 16.06
C ALA A 71 5.02 4.58 15.70
N GLU A 72 4.04 4.65 16.61
CA GLU A 72 2.81 5.42 16.42
C GLU A 72 3.08 6.93 16.42
N GLU A 73 4.04 7.43 17.21
CA GLU A 73 4.47 8.82 17.19
C GLU A 73 5.04 9.20 15.82
N ILE A 74 6.00 8.41 15.31
CA ILE A 74 6.61 8.64 13.99
C ILE A 74 5.55 8.59 12.89
N MET A 75 4.71 7.55 12.88
CA MET A 75 3.68 7.42 11.85
C MET A 75 2.61 8.51 11.95
N SER A 76 2.27 8.99 13.15
CA SER A 76 1.37 10.14 13.31
C SER A 76 1.97 11.41 12.70
N GLY A 77 3.27 11.65 12.92
CA GLY A 77 3.99 12.77 12.29
C GLY A 77 4.05 12.66 10.76
N VAL A 78 4.23 11.45 10.23
CA VAL A 78 4.17 11.20 8.78
C VAL A 78 2.77 11.45 8.24
N LEU A 79 1.72 10.97 8.91
CA LEU A 79 0.33 11.20 8.50
C LEU A 79 -0.01 12.69 8.43
N GLU A 80 0.42 13.44 9.44
CA GLU A 80 0.24 14.89 9.52
C GLU A 80 1.01 15.62 8.40
N THR A 81 2.21 15.12 8.08
CA THR A 81 2.99 15.62 6.95
C THR A 81 2.28 15.36 5.61
N ILE A 82 1.71 14.16 5.40
CA ILE A 82 0.92 13.82 4.21
C ILE A 82 -0.30 14.77 4.09
N ARG A 83 -1.04 14.94 5.17
CA ARG A 83 -2.21 15.84 5.24
C ARG A 83 -1.82 17.27 4.83
N THR A 84 -0.74 17.79 5.41
CA THR A 84 -0.27 19.16 5.19
C THR A 84 0.29 19.37 3.79
N ARG A 85 1.15 18.47 3.29
CA ARG A 85 1.72 18.54 1.92
C ARG A 85 0.66 18.44 0.82
N SER A 86 -0.41 17.69 1.07
CA SER A 86 -1.50 17.55 0.11
C SER A 86 -2.45 18.77 0.07
N GLY A 87 -2.31 19.72 0.99
CA GLY A 87 -3.25 20.83 1.15
C GLY A 87 -4.64 20.37 1.57
N ASN A 88 -4.72 19.35 2.43
CA ASN A 88 -5.95 18.67 2.86
C ASN A 88 -6.74 17.95 1.75
N ARG A 89 -6.16 17.75 0.56
CA ARG A 89 -6.82 16.99 -0.51
C ARG A 89 -6.88 15.50 -0.18
N ILE A 90 -5.86 14.98 0.49
CA ILE A 90 -5.85 13.59 0.99
C ILE A 90 -6.51 13.58 2.35
N LYS A 91 -7.64 12.86 2.46
CA LYS A 91 -8.32 12.69 3.75
C LYS A 91 -7.50 11.74 4.62
N THR A 92 -7.20 12.16 5.85
CA THR A 92 -6.46 11.35 6.83
C THR A 92 -7.32 11.02 8.03
N SER A 93 -7.22 9.80 8.56
CA SER A 93 -7.90 9.40 9.79
C SER A 93 -7.09 8.38 10.59
N ILE A 94 -7.50 8.17 11.83
CA ILE A 94 -6.96 7.09 12.69
C ILE A 94 -7.99 5.96 12.75
N ASN A 95 -7.52 4.72 12.64
CA ASN A 95 -8.29 3.49 12.87
C ASN A 95 -7.75 2.80 14.15
N PRO A 96 -8.34 3.08 15.32
CA PRO A 96 -7.85 2.51 16.58
C PRO A 96 -7.99 0.99 16.60
N GLY A 97 -6.92 0.26 16.93
CA GLY A 97 -6.97 -1.19 17.13
C GLY A 97 -6.87 -2.04 15.86
N GLU A 98 -6.76 -1.43 14.68
CA GLU A 98 -6.74 -2.14 13.39
C GLU A 98 -5.31 -2.38 12.85
N GLY A 99 -4.29 -2.06 13.63
CA GLY A 99 -2.88 -2.29 13.30
C GLY A 99 -2.56 -3.78 13.13
N ALA A 100 -1.42 -4.08 12.50
CA ALA A 100 -0.93 -5.45 12.46
C ALA A 100 -0.48 -5.87 13.86
N PHE A 101 -0.37 -7.18 14.13
CA PHE A 101 0.05 -7.64 15.46
C PHE A 101 1.50 -7.23 15.79
N TYR A 102 2.32 -6.87 14.79
CA TYR A 102 3.74 -6.53 14.92
C TYR A 102 4.05 -5.02 14.76
N GLY A 103 3.06 -4.19 14.42
CA GLY A 103 3.27 -2.75 14.34
C GLY A 103 2.13 -1.97 13.67
N PRO A 104 2.18 -0.63 13.75
CA PRO A 104 1.19 0.25 13.13
C PRO A 104 1.34 0.26 11.61
N LYS A 105 0.26 0.63 10.91
CA LYS A 105 0.25 0.66 9.44
C LYS A 105 -0.55 1.81 8.86
N PHE A 106 -0.12 2.30 7.70
CA PHE A 106 -0.98 3.07 6.82
C PHE A 106 -1.81 2.16 5.93
N GLU A 107 -3.07 2.53 5.74
CA GLU A 107 -4.00 1.93 4.81
C GLU A 107 -4.42 2.97 3.80
N TYR A 108 -4.18 2.67 2.52
CA TYR A 108 -4.57 3.54 1.43
C TYR A 108 -5.88 3.05 0.86
N VAL A 109 -6.91 3.87 1.02
CA VAL A 109 -8.27 3.58 0.56
C VAL A 109 -8.56 4.44 -0.66
N LEU A 110 -8.74 3.78 -1.79
CA LEU A 110 -9.18 4.42 -3.03
C LEU A 110 -10.70 4.30 -3.15
N LYS A 111 -11.30 5.23 -3.89
CA LYS A 111 -12.72 5.20 -4.24
C LYS A 111 -12.86 4.95 -5.74
N ASP A 112 -13.68 3.96 -6.12
CA ASP A 112 -13.94 3.64 -7.51
C ASP A 112 -14.98 4.56 -8.17
N ALA A 113 -15.16 4.43 -9.49
CA ALA A 113 -16.06 5.24 -10.30
C ALA A 113 -17.54 5.24 -9.85
N ILE A 114 -17.98 4.26 -9.07
CA ILE A 114 -19.35 4.19 -8.52
C ILE A 114 -19.41 4.48 -7.02
N GLY A 115 -18.29 4.89 -6.43
CA GLY A 115 -18.20 5.40 -5.07
C GLY A 115 -17.93 4.36 -3.99
N ARG A 116 -17.51 3.13 -4.32
CA ARG A 116 -17.13 2.13 -3.31
C ARG A 116 -15.69 2.36 -2.86
N GLU A 117 -15.45 2.11 -1.58
CA GLU A 117 -14.12 2.22 -0.96
C GLU A 117 -13.38 0.88 -0.99
N TRP A 118 -12.13 0.91 -1.44
CA TRP A 118 -11.25 -0.24 -1.52
C TRP A 118 -9.92 0.04 -0.83
N GLN A 119 -9.63 -0.68 0.24
CA GLN A 119 -8.28 -0.74 0.79
C GLN A 119 -7.38 -1.56 -0.13
N CYS A 120 -6.34 -0.93 -0.65
CA CYS A 120 -5.34 -1.56 -1.51
C CYS A 120 -3.97 -1.46 -0.83
N GLY A 121 -3.24 -0.40 -1.12
CA GLY A 121 -1.89 -0.17 -0.63
C GLY A 121 -1.78 -0.08 0.89
N THR A 122 -0.62 -0.45 1.38
CA THR A 122 -0.29 -0.44 2.79
C THR A 122 1.19 -0.19 3.01
N THR A 123 1.51 0.49 4.11
CA THR A 123 2.87 0.67 4.64
C THR A 123 2.83 0.26 6.10
N GLN A 124 3.53 -0.81 6.47
CA GLN A 124 3.50 -1.40 7.81
C GLN A 124 4.90 -1.36 8.41
N VAL A 125 5.03 -0.80 9.60
CA VAL A 125 6.32 -0.72 10.29
C VAL A 125 6.45 -1.93 11.19
N ASP A 126 7.60 -2.62 11.15
CA ASP A 126 7.89 -3.81 11.92
C ASP A 126 9.25 -3.69 12.63
N PHE A 127 9.20 -3.63 13.96
CA PHE A 127 10.36 -3.65 14.84
C PHE A 127 10.66 -5.06 15.38
N ASN A 128 9.73 -6.00 15.24
CA ASN A 128 9.76 -7.31 15.86
C ASN A 128 10.45 -8.37 14.97
N LEU A 129 10.14 -8.43 13.67
CA LEU A 129 10.80 -9.42 12.78
C LEU A 129 12.32 -9.23 12.66
N PRO A 130 12.86 -8.00 12.57
CA PRO A 130 14.31 -7.79 12.62
C PRO A 130 14.97 -8.43 13.85
N GLU A 131 14.38 -8.25 15.04
CA GLU A 131 14.86 -8.86 16.29
C GLU A 131 14.84 -10.38 16.20
N ARG A 132 13.69 -10.95 15.78
CA ARG A 132 13.51 -12.41 15.70
C ARG A 132 14.43 -13.08 14.70
N PHE A 133 14.81 -12.40 13.63
CA PHE A 133 15.78 -12.90 12.65
C PHE A 133 17.23 -12.64 13.05
N GLY A 134 17.48 -11.86 14.10
CA GLY A 134 18.83 -11.40 14.45
C GLY A 134 19.43 -10.50 13.37
N ALA A 135 18.60 -9.74 12.65
CA ALA A 135 19.05 -8.80 11.65
C ALA A 135 19.76 -7.63 12.31
N PHE A 136 20.96 -7.29 11.83
CA PHE A 136 21.72 -6.13 12.32
C PHE A 136 22.51 -5.48 11.20
N TYR A 137 22.87 -4.22 11.42
CA TYR A 137 23.88 -3.49 10.65
C TYR A 137 24.91 -2.87 11.60
N ILE A 138 26.04 -2.41 11.05
CA ILE A 138 27.07 -1.70 11.82
C ILE A 138 26.80 -0.20 11.72
N GLY A 139 26.55 0.43 12.86
CA GLY A 139 26.30 1.87 12.96
C GLY A 139 27.56 2.71 12.75
N SER A 140 27.38 4.03 12.65
CA SER A 140 28.48 4.99 12.57
C SER A 140 29.38 5.02 13.80
N ASP A 141 28.87 4.52 14.93
CA ASP A 141 29.57 4.30 16.19
C ASP A 141 30.29 2.95 16.26
N SER A 142 30.28 2.17 15.16
CA SER A 142 30.79 0.78 15.09
C SER A 142 30.04 -0.23 15.96
N GLU A 143 28.91 0.16 16.55
CA GLU A 143 28.06 -0.74 17.32
C GLU A 143 27.07 -1.49 16.42
N LYS A 144 26.67 -2.68 16.85
CA LYS A 144 25.59 -3.42 16.18
C LYS A 144 24.26 -2.76 16.49
N LYS A 145 23.53 -2.36 15.45
CA LYS A 145 22.18 -1.80 15.55
C LYS A 145 21.18 -2.66 14.81
N GLN A 146 19.97 -2.74 15.34
CA GLN A 146 18.86 -3.42 14.68
C GLN A 146 18.24 -2.47 13.64
N PRO A 147 18.01 -2.92 12.40
CA PRO A 147 17.28 -2.12 11.42
C PRO A 147 15.78 -2.12 11.71
N VAL A 148 15.09 -1.09 11.25
CA VAL A 148 13.63 -1.09 11.13
C VAL A 148 13.26 -1.77 9.82
N MET A 149 12.27 -2.65 9.84
CA MET A 149 11.69 -3.24 8.63
C MET A 149 10.38 -2.53 8.29
N VAL A 150 10.21 -2.16 7.03
CA VAL A 150 8.96 -1.60 6.51
C VAL A 150 8.44 -2.52 5.42
N HIS A 151 7.25 -3.08 5.65
CA HIS A 151 6.50 -3.85 4.65
C HIS A 151 5.68 -2.88 3.83
N ARG A 152 5.65 -3.06 2.50
CA ARG A 152 4.78 -2.26 1.65
C ARG A 152 4.20 -3.06 0.51
N ALA A 153 2.98 -2.68 0.13
CA ALA A 153 2.35 -3.04 -1.14
C ALA A 153 1.63 -1.81 -1.68
N ILE A 154 1.67 -1.58 -2.98
CA ILE A 154 0.99 -0.45 -3.64
C ILE A 154 -0.39 -0.91 -4.11
N CYS A 155 -0.44 -1.98 -4.88
CA CYS A 155 -1.69 -2.56 -5.38
C CYS A 155 -2.35 -3.49 -4.35
N GLY A 156 -1.55 -4.07 -3.44
CA GLY A 156 -2.02 -5.14 -2.56
C GLY A 156 -1.94 -6.47 -3.30
N SER A 157 -3.05 -7.17 -3.49
CA SER A 157 -3.10 -8.32 -4.41
C SER A 157 -3.32 -7.81 -5.84
N MET A 158 -2.50 -8.29 -6.78
CA MET A 158 -2.61 -7.96 -8.20
C MET A 158 -3.95 -8.41 -8.77
N GLU A 159 -4.47 -9.55 -8.34
CA GLU A 159 -5.77 -10.08 -8.74
C GLU A 159 -6.89 -9.14 -8.28
N ARG A 160 -6.88 -8.76 -7.00
CA ARG A 160 -7.88 -7.85 -6.44
C ARG A 160 -7.82 -6.48 -7.11
N PHE A 161 -6.62 -5.95 -7.32
CA PHE A 161 -6.43 -4.66 -7.99
C PHE A 161 -6.93 -4.70 -9.43
N LEU A 162 -6.66 -5.76 -10.19
CA LEU A 162 -7.23 -5.98 -11.52
C LEU A 162 -8.76 -6.04 -11.48
N GLY A 163 -9.34 -6.72 -10.50
CA GLY A 163 -10.80 -6.74 -10.29
C GLY A 163 -11.39 -5.35 -10.09
N ILE A 164 -10.74 -4.53 -9.25
CA ILE A 164 -11.12 -3.13 -9.03
C ILE A 164 -11.01 -2.32 -10.33
N LEU A 165 -9.93 -2.48 -11.10
CA LEU A 165 -9.75 -1.78 -12.38
C LEU A 165 -10.82 -2.16 -13.40
N ILE A 166 -11.15 -3.45 -13.54
CA ILE A 166 -12.21 -3.93 -14.43
C ILE A 166 -13.53 -3.24 -14.10
N GLU A 167 -13.89 -3.20 -12.81
CA GLU A 167 -15.14 -2.57 -12.36
C GLU A 167 -15.10 -1.05 -12.49
N ASN A 168 -13.98 -0.41 -12.15
CA ASN A 168 -13.79 1.04 -12.27
C ASN A 168 -13.94 1.54 -13.71
N TYR A 169 -13.34 0.82 -14.67
CA TYR A 169 -13.40 1.17 -16.09
C TYR A 169 -14.58 0.55 -16.83
N SER A 170 -15.38 -0.30 -16.18
CA SER A 170 -16.43 -1.10 -16.85
C SER A 170 -15.90 -1.85 -18.09
N GLY A 171 -14.65 -2.31 -18.03
CA GLY A 171 -13.94 -2.96 -19.15
C GLY A 171 -13.40 -2.02 -20.24
N HIS A 172 -13.68 -0.72 -20.20
CA HIS A 172 -13.16 0.27 -21.15
C HIS A 172 -11.86 0.91 -20.64
N PHE A 173 -10.77 0.15 -20.74
CA PHE A 173 -9.47 0.56 -20.20
C PHE A 173 -8.80 1.71 -20.96
N PRO A 174 -7.93 2.49 -20.30
CA PRO A 174 -7.02 3.41 -20.97
C PRO A 174 -6.16 2.67 -22.00
N LEU A 175 -5.77 3.37 -23.09
CA LEU A 175 -5.01 2.78 -24.19
C LEU A 175 -3.75 2.03 -23.72
N TRP A 176 -3.04 2.56 -22.74
CA TRP A 176 -1.80 1.97 -22.22
C TRP A 176 -2.01 0.66 -21.44
N PHE A 177 -3.23 0.40 -20.99
CA PHE A 177 -3.60 -0.76 -20.16
C PHE A 177 -4.53 -1.75 -20.89
N ALA A 178 -5.19 -1.33 -21.97
CA ALA A 178 -6.12 -2.16 -22.71
C ALA A 178 -5.41 -3.41 -23.31
N PRO A 179 -5.95 -4.63 -23.09
CA PRO A 179 -5.37 -5.85 -23.65
C PRO A 179 -5.50 -5.92 -25.17
N LEU A 180 -6.49 -5.23 -25.74
CA LEU A 180 -6.66 -5.03 -27.18
C LEU A 180 -6.74 -3.52 -27.46
N GLN A 181 -5.68 -2.98 -28.05
CA GLN A 181 -5.53 -1.54 -28.25
C GLN A 181 -6.17 -1.06 -29.56
N VAL A 182 -5.95 -1.79 -30.65
CA VAL A 182 -6.42 -1.44 -32.01
C VAL A 182 -6.80 -2.72 -32.76
N VAL A 183 -7.87 -2.64 -33.55
CA VAL A 183 -8.24 -3.65 -34.56
C VAL A 183 -8.33 -2.94 -35.90
N VAL A 184 -7.64 -3.46 -36.91
CA VAL A 184 -7.77 -3.02 -38.30
C VAL A 184 -8.68 -4.01 -39.01
N ALA A 185 -9.80 -3.52 -39.54
CA ALA A 185 -10.74 -4.33 -40.30
C ALA A 185 -10.85 -3.77 -41.72
N THR A 186 -10.61 -4.61 -42.71
CA THR A 186 -10.80 -4.27 -44.13
C THR A 186 -12.27 -4.38 -44.51
N ILE A 187 -12.67 -3.63 -45.53
CA ILE A 187 -14.06 -3.65 -46.02
C ILE A 187 -14.34 -4.95 -46.78
N THR A 188 -13.33 -5.49 -47.46
CA THR A 188 -13.41 -6.78 -48.18
C THR A 188 -12.32 -7.73 -47.69
N SER A 189 -12.56 -9.02 -47.88
CA SER A 189 -11.60 -10.08 -47.62
C SER A 189 -10.48 -10.15 -48.66
N ASP A 190 -10.49 -9.31 -49.71
CA ASP A 190 -9.45 -9.29 -50.75
C ASP A 190 -8.06 -8.91 -50.19
N ALA A 191 -8.02 -8.38 -48.98
CA ALA A 191 -6.79 -8.04 -48.26
C ALA A 191 -6.29 -9.16 -47.32
N ASP A 192 -7.00 -10.29 -47.25
CA ASP A 192 -6.61 -11.47 -46.44
C ASP A 192 -5.65 -12.42 -47.21
N ASP A 193 -5.54 -12.26 -48.53
CA ASP A 193 -4.61 -12.96 -49.44
C ASP A 193 -3.35 -12.12 -49.74
#